data_AF-A0A837DWK2-F1
#
_entry.id   AF-A0A837DWK2-F1
#
_cell.length_a   1.000
_cell.length_b   1.000
_cell.length_c   1.000
_cell.angle_alpha   90.00
_cell.angle_beta   90.00
_cell.angle_gamma   90.00
#
_symmetry.space_group_name_H-M   'P 1'
#
loop_
_entity.id
_entity.type
_entity.pdbx_description
1 polymer ?
#
loop_
_entity_poly.entity_id
_entity_poly.type
_entity_poly.pdbx_seq_one_letter_code
_entity_poly.pdbx_strand_id
1 'polypeptide(L)'
;MMSDKYVLNEEETRKMHNIQLKMMIELDKICRKHNIKYILDGGSLLGAVRHKGFIPWDIDMDVRMLRPDYERFYEIANKELPQGIFFQSYNTDPGYPWLYGKLRNQETKAVRLGQDRLKMEYG
;
A
#
# COMPACT_ATOMS: atom_id res chain seq x y z
N MET A 1 -19.27 7.01 16.93
CA MET A 1 -18.52 6.21 17.90
C MET A 1 -17.08 6.18 17.42
N MET A 2 -16.11 6.61 18.23
CA MET A 2 -14.70 6.42 17.89
C MET A 2 -14.41 4.93 17.89
N SER A 3 -13.78 4.43 16.83
CA SER A 3 -13.28 3.06 16.79
C SER A 3 -12.27 2.86 17.92
N ASP A 4 -12.44 1.81 18.73
CA ASP A 4 -11.44 1.46 19.75
C ASP A 4 -10.10 1.12 19.10
N LYS A 5 -9.00 1.50 19.76
CA LYS A 5 -7.65 1.23 19.25
C LYS A 5 -7.41 -0.28 19.23
N TYR A 6 -7.29 -0.85 18.03
CA TYR A 6 -6.83 -2.22 17.84
C TYR A 6 -5.30 -2.27 17.76
N VAL A 7 -4.68 -3.18 18.51
CA VAL A 7 -3.22 -3.41 18.48
C VAL A 7 -2.98 -4.82 17.97
N LEU A 8 -2.25 -4.93 16.85
CA LEU A 8 -1.91 -6.21 16.25
C LEU A 8 -0.95 -6.98 17.15
N ASN A 9 -1.21 -8.27 17.34
CA ASN A 9 -0.23 -9.17 17.92
C ASN A 9 0.85 -9.58 16.89
N GLU A 10 1.86 -10.34 17.32
CA GLU A 10 2.98 -10.74 16.45
C GLU A 10 2.54 -11.61 15.25
N GLU A 11 1.60 -12.53 15.45
CA GLU A 11 1.09 -13.39 14.39
C GLU A 11 0.30 -12.59 13.33
N GLU A 12 -0.55 -11.67 13.79
CA GLU A 12 -1.31 -10.78 12.92
C GLU A 12 -0.39 -9.84 12.15
N THR A 13 0.63 -9.31 12.81
CA THR A 13 1.66 -8.45 12.21
C THR A 13 2.41 -9.21 11.12
N ARG A 14 2.85 -10.45 11.38
CA ARG A 14 3.50 -11.31 10.39
C ARG A 14 2.57 -11.61 9.21
N LYS A 15 1.29 -11.89 9.47
CA LYS A 15 0.29 -12.11 8.40
C LYS A 15 0.13 -10.88 7.52
N MET A 16 0.04 -9.69 8.12
CA MET A 16 -0.02 -8.42 7.42
C MET A 16 1.24 -8.17 6.57
N HIS A 17 2.45 -8.34 7.13
CA HIS A 17 3.71 -8.19 6.39
C HIS A 17 3.77 -9.14 5.18
N ASN A 18 3.30 -10.37 5.32
CA ASN A 18 3.24 -11.33 4.21
C ASN A 18 2.28 -10.87 3.10
N ILE A 19 1.14 -10.27 3.44
CA ILE A 19 0.20 -9.73 2.45
C ILE A 19 0.81 -8.51 1.75
N GLN A 20 1.40 -7.58 2.51
CA GLN A 20 2.07 -6.40 1.96
C GLN A 20 3.23 -6.78 1.03
N LEU A 21 4.03 -7.78 1.40
CA LEU A 21 5.11 -8.28 0.56
C LEU A 21 4.58 -8.87 -0.76
N LYS A 22 3.48 -9.63 -0.73
CA LYS A 22 2.84 -10.13 -1.95
C LYS A 22 2.39 -8.98 -2.84
N MET A 23 1.74 -7.96 -2.28
CA MET A 23 1.33 -6.76 -3.03
C MET A 23 2.53 -6.02 -3.63
N MET A 24 3.64 -5.92 -2.88
CA MET A 24 4.88 -5.31 -3.36
C MET A 24 5.49 -6.10 -4.53
N ILE A 25 5.45 -7.44 -4.47
CA ILE A 25 5.92 -8.29 -5.57
C ILE A 25 5.09 -8.06 -6.83
N GLU A 26 3.76 -7.88 -6.71
CA GLU A 26 2.91 -7.55 -7.86
C GLU A 26 3.20 -6.14 -8.41
N LEU A 27 3.42 -5.15 -7.54
CA LEU A 27 3.87 -3.82 -7.97
C LEU A 27 5.21 -3.91 -8.72
N ASP A 28 6.19 -4.65 -8.19
CA ASP A 28 7.51 -4.80 -8.80
C ASP A 28 7.43 -5.49 -10.17
N LYS A 29 6.63 -6.56 -10.29
CA LYS A 29 6.39 -7.24 -11.57
C LYS A 29 5.86 -6.27 -12.63
N ILE A 30 4.83 -5.48 -12.29
CA ILE A 30 4.25 -4.49 -13.21
C ILE A 30 5.28 -3.43 -13.56
N CYS A 31 6.00 -2.89 -12.57
CA CYS A 31 6.99 -1.85 -12.80
C CYS A 31 8.13 -2.33 -13.71
N ARG A 32 8.64 -3.54 -13.49
CA ARG A 32 9.68 -4.15 -14.34
C ARG A 32 9.19 -4.41 -15.75
N LYS A 33 7.97 -4.95 -15.91
CA LYS A 33 7.36 -5.22 -17.22
C LYS A 33 7.24 -3.96 -18.07
N HIS A 34 6.92 -2.82 -17.46
CA HIS A 34 6.66 -1.56 -18.16
C HIS A 34 7.81 -0.54 -18.08
N ASN A 35 8.97 -0.95 -17.55
CA ASN A 35 10.14 -0.10 -17.34
C ASN A 35 9.78 1.21 -16.59
N ILE A 36 9.09 1.05 -15.46
CA ILE A 36 8.73 2.11 -14.53
C ILE A 36 9.70 2.04 -13.37
N LYS A 37 10.36 3.16 -13.07
CA LYS A 37 11.31 3.22 -11.96
C LYS A 37 10.59 3.60 -10.68
N TYR A 38 10.90 2.87 -9.62
CA TYR A 38 10.49 3.20 -8.26
C TYR A 38 11.66 2.93 -7.31
N ILE A 39 11.59 3.52 -6.13
CA ILE A 39 12.48 3.24 -5.00
C ILE A 39 11.62 2.93 -3.77
N LEU A 40 12.12 2.07 -2.87
CA LEU A 40 11.53 1.98 -1.52
C LEU A 40 11.70 3.31 -0.79
N ASP A 41 10.76 3.62 0.09
CA ASP A 41 10.79 4.87 0.84
C ASP A 41 10.68 4.67 2.36
N GLY A 42 11.15 5.67 3.11
CA GLY A 42 10.89 5.83 4.54
C GLY A 42 11.22 4.58 5.37
N GLY A 43 10.22 4.13 6.13
CA GLY A 43 10.30 2.93 6.97
C GLY A 43 10.60 1.67 6.18
N SER A 44 10.04 1.54 4.97
CA SER A 44 10.26 0.38 4.09
C SER A 44 11.71 0.29 3.61
N LEU A 45 12.31 1.40 3.18
CA LEU A 45 13.72 1.43 2.79
C LEU A 45 14.62 1.13 3.99
N LEU A 46 14.35 1.75 5.14
CA LEU A 46 15.13 1.53 6.36
C LEU A 46 15.03 0.08 6.84
N GLY A 47 13.83 -0.51 6.82
CA GLY A 47 13.58 -1.91 7.15
C GLY A 47 14.41 -2.83 6.27
N ALA A 48 14.35 -2.65 4.95
CA ALA A 48 15.07 -3.47 4.00
C ALA A 48 16.58 -3.49 4.29
N VAL A 49 17.18 -2.33 4.60
CA VAL A 49 18.62 -2.23 4.89
C VAL A 49 18.96 -2.79 6.28
N ARG A 50 18.23 -2.36 7.32
CA ARG A 50 18.55 -2.62 8.74
C ARG A 50 18.09 -3.99 9.23
N HIS A 51 16.84 -4.37 8.94
CA HIS A 51 16.22 -5.61 9.43
C HIS A 51 16.18 -6.72 8.38
N LYS A 52 16.63 -6.45 7.15
CA LYS A 52 16.53 -7.38 6.02
C LYS A 52 15.09 -7.78 5.72
N GLY A 53 14.16 -6.86 5.95
CA GLY A 53 12.72 -7.08 5.84
C GLY A 53 11.95 -5.89 6.41
N PHE A 54 10.76 -6.13 6.94
CA PHE A 54 9.97 -5.08 7.58
C PHE A 54 10.60 -4.63 8.91
N ILE A 55 10.33 -3.39 9.32
CA ILE A 55 10.51 -3.01 10.72
C ILE A 55 9.40 -3.74 11.52
N PRO A 56 9.70 -4.40 12.65
CA PRO A 56 8.74 -5.31 13.30
C PRO A 56 7.39 -4.68 13.68
N TRP A 57 7.35 -3.39 13.96
CA TRP A 57 6.14 -2.64 14.32
C TRP A 57 5.56 -1.81 13.18
N ASP A 58 6.14 -1.87 11.97
CA ASP A 58 5.64 -1.14 10.82
C ASP A 58 4.35 -1.75 10.30
N ILE A 59 3.41 -0.91 9.87
CA ILE A 59 2.07 -1.34 9.45
C ILE A 59 1.74 -1.02 8.00
N ASP A 60 2.68 -0.48 7.24
CA ASP A 60 2.53 -0.15 5.84
C ASP A 60 3.84 -0.31 5.05
N MET A 61 3.72 -0.08 3.74
CA MET A 61 4.84 -0.04 2.81
C MET A 61 4.73 1.17 1.92
N ASP A 62 5.86 1.84 1.73
CA ASP A 62 5.96 3.03 0.90
C ASP A 62 6.99 2.85 -0.22
N VAL A 63 6.60 3.31 -1.40
CA VAL A 63 7.48 3.47 -2.56
C VAL A 63 7.37 4.89 -3.09
N ARG A 64 8.46 5.38 -3.68
CA ARG A 64 8.48 6.65 -4.41
C ARG A 64 8.75 6.41 -5.88
N MET A 65 8.08 7.19 -6.71
CA MET A 65 8.25 7.25 -8.16
C MET A 65 8.44 8.71 -8.56
N LEU A 66 9.16 8.96 -9.65
CA LEU A 66 9.11 10.27 -10.30
C LEU A 66 7.70 10.50 -10.84
N ARG A 67 7.29 11.77 -10.96
CA ARG A 67 5.94 12.13 -11.43
C ARG A 67 5.55 11.44 -12.74
N PRO A 68 6.40 11.40 -13.80
CA PRO A 68 6.05 10.71 -15.04
C PRO A 68 5.88 9.19 -14.86
N ASP A 69 6.71 8.56 -14.03
CA ASP A 69 6.63 7.13 -13.75
C ASP A 69 5.37 6.78 -12.95
N TYR A 70 4.98 7.61 -11.98
CA TYR A 70 3.71 7.43 -11.30
C TYR A 70 2.53 7.54 -12.27
N GLU A 71 2.49 8.55 -13.15
CA GLU A 71 1.37 8.71 -14.11
C GLU A 71 1.25 7.48 -15.01
N ARG A 72 2.37 6.97 -15.50
CA ARG A 72 2.41 5.71 -16.25
C ARG A 72 1.92 4.54 -15.41
N PHE A 73 2.37 4.43 -14.16
CA PHE A 73 1.93 3.37 -13.25
C PHE A 73 0.42 3.42 -13.00
N TYR A 74 -0.15 4.61 -12.77
CA TYR A 74 -1.58 4.81 -12.56
C TYR A 74 -2.42 4.24 -13.72
N GLU A 75 -2.04 4.57 -14.96
CA GLU A 75 -2.73 4.09 -16.16
C GLU A 75 -2.64 2.56 -16.34
N ILE A 76 -1.52 1.97 -15.95
CA ILE A 76 -1.28 0.52 -16.07
C ILE A 76 -1.93 -0.25 -14.93
N ALA A 77 -1.84 0.25 -13.69
CA ALA A 77 -2.37 -0.39 -12.50
C ALA A 77 -3.88 -0.60 -12.59
N ASN A 78 -4.61 0.35 -13.19
CA ASN A 78 -6.04 0.22 -13.46
C ASN A 78 -6.40 -0.94 -14.42
N LYS A 79 -5.43 -1.53 -15.12
CA LYS A 79 -5.63 -2.57 -16.13
C LYS A 79 -5.00 -3.91 -15.76
N GLU A 80 -3.86 -3.90 -15.07
CA GLU A 80 -3.02 -5.09 -14.88
C GLU A 80 -2.90 -5.57 -13.43
N LEU A 81 -3.48 -4.85 -12.46
CA LEU A 81 -3.51 -5.37 -11.09
C LEU A 81 -4.32 -6.68 -11.03
N PRO A 82 -3.86 -7.67 -10.25
CA PRO A 82 -4.56 -8.92 -10.11
C PRO A 82 -5.90 -8.71 -9.39
N GLN A 83 -6.83 -9.65 -9.58
CA GLN A 83 -8.12 -9.65 -8.89
C GLN A 83 -7.93 -9.53 -7.37
N GLY A 84 -8.74 -8.68 -6.75
CA GLY A 84 -8.67 -8.39 -5.31
C GLY A 84 -7.71 -7.26 -4.96
N ILE A 85 -6.78 -6.85 -5.84
CA ILE A 85 -5.91 -5.69 -5.61
C ILE A 85 -6.35 -4.52 -6.49
N PHE A 86 -6.44 -3.32 -5.92
CA PHE A 86 -6.79 -2.12 -6.69
C PHE A 86 -5.93 -0.91 -6.29
N PHE A 87 -5.90 0.08 -7.18
CA PHE A 87 -5.20 1.34 -6.97
C PHE A 87 -6.17 2.43 -6.48
N GLN A 88 -6.06 2.78 -5.22
CA GLN A 88 -6.81 3.85 -4.58
C GLN A 88 -6.08 5.18 -4.73
N SER A 89 -6.79 6.22 -5.15
CA SER A 89 -6.27 7.57 -5.32
C SER A 89 -7.40 8.59 -5.21
N TYR A 90 -7.07 9.88 -5.16
CA TYR A 90 -8.06 10.97 -5.21
C TYR A 90 -9.01 10.88 -6.42
N ASN A 91 -8.56 10.32 -7.56
CA ASN A 91 -9.38 10.20 -8.76
C ASN A 91 -10.27 8.94 -8.77
N THR A 92 -9.88 7.91 -8.01
CA THR A 92 -10.57 6.60 -8.01
C THR A 92 -11.47 6.41 -6.79
N ASP A 93 -11.30 7.21 -5.74
CA ASP A 93 -12.09 7.15 -4.52
C ASP A 93 -12.38 8.57 -4.00
N PRO A 94 -13.62 9.09 -4.17
CA PRO A 94 -14.00 10.43 -3.71
C PRO A 94 -13.86 10.65 -2.19
N GLY A 95 -13.85 9.58 -1.39
CA GLY A 95 -13.65 9.67 0.05
C GLY A 95 -12.19 9.70 0.47
N TYR A 96 -11.25 9.51 -0.47
CA TYR A 96 -9.82 9.42 -0.23
C TYR A 96 -9.14 10.80 -0.30
N PRO A 97 -8.72 11.39 0.84
CA PRO A 97 -8.28 12.79 0.88
C PRO A 97 -6.80 13.01 0.54
N TRP A 98 -6.03 11.96 0.23
CA TRP A 98 -4.59 12.10 0.05
C TRP A 98 -4.19 12.29 -1.42
N LEU A 99 -3.07 12.99 -1.62
CA LEU A 99 -2.50 13.29 -2.94
C LEU A 99 -1.61 12.17 -3.51
N TYR A 100 -1.35 11.13 -2.72
CA TYR A 100 -0.60 9.95 -3.12
C TYR A 100 -1.53 8.73 -3.21
N GLY A 101 -1.27 7.82 -4.14
CA GLY A 101 -2.05 6.61 -4.29
C GLY A 101 -1.65 5.50 -3.33
N LYS A 102 -2.54 4.53 -3.13
CA LYS A 102 -2.31 3.31 -2.35
C LYS A 102 -2.72 2.11 -3.16
N LEU A 103 -1.90 1.06 -3.14
CA LEU A 103 -2.39 -0.28 -3.48
C LEU A 103 -3.15 -0.84 -2.28
N ARG A 104 -4.35 -1.36 -2.53
CA ARG A 104 -5.25 -1.93 -1.53
C ARG A 104 -5.64 -3.35 -1.92
N ASN A 105 -6.02 -4.16 -0.93
CA ASN A 105 -6.45 -5.53 -1.12
C ASN A 105 -7.82 -5.73 -0.48
N GLN A 106 -8.83 -6.03 -1.32
CA GLN A 106 -10.26 -6.15 -1.00
C GLN A 106 -10.57 -7.22 0.04
N GLU A 107 -9.67 -8.18 0.23
CA GLU A 107 -9.81 -9.23 1.25
C GLU A 107 -9.33 -8.79 2.64
N THR A 108 -8.81 -7.56 2.76
CA THR A 108 -8.25 -7.03 4.00
C THR A 108 -8.99 -5.77 4.44
N LYS A 109 -8.77 -5.32 5.67
CA LYS A 109 -9.28 -4.03 6.13
C LYS A 109 -8.30 -3.41 7.11
N ALA A 110 -7.81 -2.21 6.80
CA ALA A 110 -6.90 -1.47 7.66
C ALA A 110 -7.37 -0.02 7.80
N VAL A 111 -7.92 0.31 8.97
CA VAL A 111 -8.43 1.64 9.32
C VAL A 111 -7.50 2.28 10.34
N ARG A 112 -6.88 3.40 9.99
CA ARG A 112 -6.10 4.17 10.99
C ARG A 112 -7.06 4.89 11.93
N LEU A 113 -6.70 4.98 13.21
CA LEU A 113 -7.49 5.68 14.22
C LEU A 113 -7.81 7.12 13.78
N GLY A 114 -9.09 7.51 13.86
CA GLY A 114 -9.58 8.83 13.43
C GLY A 114 -9.86 8.98 11.93
N GLN A 115 -9.56 7.95 11.13
CA GLN A 115 -9.91 7.89 9.71
C GLN A 115 -11.19 7.12 9.44
N ASP A 116 -11.75 6.45 10.45
CA ASP A 116 -12.98 5.65 10.42
C ASP A 116 -14.23 6.42 9.96
N ARG A 117 -14.21 7.75 10.06
CA ARG A 117 -15.25 8.65 9.55
C ARG A 117 -15.17 8.94 8.06
N LEU A 118 -14.06 8.59 7.40
CA LEU A 118 -13.90 8.82 5.96
C LEU A 118 -14.76 7.83 5.18
N LYS A 119 -15.34 8.27 4.07
CA LYS A 119 -16.17 7.42 3.21
C LYS A 119 -15.36 6.89 2.03
N MET A 120 -14.27 6.20 2.35
CA MET A 120 -13.32 5.63 1.39
C MET A 120 -13.28 4.11 1.51
N GLU A 121 -12.72 3.46 0.50
CA GLU A 121 -12.42 2.03 0.56
C GLU A 121 -11.27 1.76 1.55
N TYR A 122 -11.44 0.80 2.47
CA TYR A 122 -10.50 0.57 3.58
C TYR A 122 -9.54 -0.61 3.37
N GLY A 123 -9.69 -1.27 2.24
CA GLY A 123 -9.08 -2.56 1.98
C GLY A 123 -9.88 -3.18 0.87
#